data_AF-A0A6A6F9H3-F1
#
_entry.id   AF-A0A6A6F9H3-F1
#
_cell.length_a   1.000
_cell.length_b   1.000
_cell.length_c   1.000
_cell.angle_alpha   90.00
_cell.angle_beta   90.00
_cell.angle_gamma   90.00
#
_symmetry.space_group_name_H-M   'P 1'
#
loop_
_entity.id
_entity.type
_entity.pdbx_description
1 polymer ?
#
loop_
_entity_poly.entity_id
_entity_poly.type
_entity_poly.pdbx_seq_one_letter_code
_entity_poly.pdbx_strand_id
1 'polypeptide(L)'
;MEQVLRPKVVGSINLDELVEDIALDFFVFFSSATAIIGSAGQCNYSAANLSMINLAHQRRQRGQAASVIHIGPILGGEYTFMSESDCHELFAEAVAARNLGSKLPFEISMGIPEVRKKPANAFLRRSSNGIRNPLSSHMTASPTTEIATKSSNTRGSVKSLLEKATTEAEVFEAL
;
A
#
# COMPACT_ATOMS: atom_id res chain seq x y z
N MET A 1 -28.02 -4.92 -1.35
CA MET A 1 -27.26 -3.85 -0.67
C MET A 1 -26.66 -4.36 0.64
N GLU A 2 -27.48 -4.91 1.55
CA GLU A 2 -27.02 -5.38 2.86
C GLU A 2 -25.92 -6.46 2.80
N GLN A 3 -25.99 -7.38 1.85
CA GLN A 3 -24.96 -8.42 1.67
C GLN A 3 -23.56 -7.88 1.36
N VAL A 4 -23.44 -6.69 0.75
CA VAL A 4 -22.16 -6.05 0.43
C VAL A 4 -21.66 -5.20 1.60
N LEU A 5 -22.58 -4.49 2.25
CA LEU A 5 -22.25 -3.61 3.37
C LEU A 5 -21.88 -4.42 4.62
N ARG A 6 -22.65 -5.45 4.96
CA ARG A 6 -22.54 -6.17 6.23
C ARG A 6 -21.13 -6.69 6.52
N PRO A 7 -20.44 -7.43 5.64
CA PRO A 7 -19.10 -7.93 5.95
C PRO A 7 -18.05 -6.82 6.08
N LYS A 8 -18.17 -5.72 5.32
CA LYS A 8 -17.17 -4.63 5.31
C LYS A 8 -17.42 -3.57 6.37
N VAL A 9 -18.69 -3.25 6.65
CA VAL A 9 -19.08 -2.23 7.63
C VAL A 9 -19.17 -2.87 9.00
N VAL A 10 -20.13 -3.78 9.19
CA VAL A 10 -20.41 -4.40 10.49
C VAL A 10 -19.24 -5.28 10.92
N GLY A 11 -18.67 -6.07 10.00
CA GLY A 11 -17.50 -6.89 10.31
C GLY A 11 -16.30 -6.08 10.80
N SER A 12 -16.05 -4.92 10.17
CA SER A 12 -14.96 -4.03 10.56
C SER A 12 -15.20 -3.37 11.93
N ILE A 13 -16.44 -2.93 12.20
CA ILE A 13 -16.82 -2.35 13.50
C ILE A 13 -16.65 -3.40 14.60
N ASN A 14 -17.17 -4.61 14.39
CA ASN A 14 -17.05 -5.68 15.37
C ASN A 14 -15.58 -6.02 15.64
N LEU A 15 -14.73 -6.03 14.61
CA LEU A 15 -13.30 -6.29 14.79
C LEU A 15 -12.61 -5.14 15.56
N ASP A 16 -12.96 -3.89 15.26
CA ASP A 16 -12.47 -2.69 15.95
C ASP A 16 -12.78 -2.74 17.45
N GLU A 17 -14.02 -3.06 17.80
CA GLU A 17 -14.53 -3.21 19.18
C GLU A 17 -13.86 -4.38 19.91
N LEU A 18 -13.73 -5.55 19.27
CA LEU A 18 -13.14 -6.74 19.89
C LEU A 18 -11.66 -6.56 20.27
N VAL A 19 -10.96 -5.65 19.59
CA VAL A 19 -9.53 -5.41 19.78
C VAL A 19 -9.25 -3.97 20.24
N GLU A 20 -10.23 -3.32 20.87
CA GLU A 20 -10.11 -1.95 21.35
C GLU A 20 -9.04 -1.83 22.44
N ASP A 21 -9.05 -2.75 23.41
CA ASP A 21 -8.12 -2.77 24.54
C ASP A 21 -6.80 -3.51 24.25
N ILE A 22 -6.59 -3.93 22.99
CA ILE A 22 -5.41 -4.70 22.58
C ILE A 22 -4.44 -3.78 21.82
N ALA A 23 -3.21 -3.69 22.32
CA ALA A 23 -2.11 -3.01 21.66
C ALA A 23 -1.62 -3.84 20.46
N LEU A 24 -2.30 -3.71 19.32
CA LEU A 24 -1.93 -4.41 18.09
C LEU A 24 -0.70 -3.79 17.42
N ASP A 25 0.18 -4.64 16.90
CA ASP A 25 1.32 -4.22 16.08
C ASP A 25 0.89 -3.59 14.75
N PHE A 26 -0.28 -3.95 14.23
CA PHE A 26 -0.90 -3.32 13.06
C PHE A 26 -2.41 -3.63 13.00
N PHE A 27 -3.16 -2.79 12.30
CA PHE A 27 -4.53 -3.07 11.89
C PHE A 27 -4.68 -2.56 10.45
N VAL A 28 -4.97 -3.45 9.49
CA VAL A 28 -5.00 -3.09 8.06
C VAL A 28 -6.37 -3.38 7.48
N PHE A 29 -7.01 -2.33 6.94
CA PHE A 29 -8.27 -2.43 6.22
C PHE A 29 -8.01 -2.67 4.73
N PHE A 30 -8.59 -3.73 4.17
CA PHE A 30 -8.56 -3.97 2.73
C PHE A 30 -9.77 -3.34 2.05
N SER A 31 -9.54 -2.13 1.55
CA SER A 31 -10.46 -1.35 0.74
C SER A 31 -10.26 -1.64 -0.75
N SER A 32 -10.96 -0.91 -1.62
CA SER A 32 -10.84 -1.02 -3.06
C SER A 32 -10.56 0.34 -3.69
N ALA A 33 -9.82 0.35 -4.80
CA ALA A 33 -9.63 1.53 -5.64
C ALA A 33 -10.97 2.16 -6.09
N THR A 34 -12.01 1.34 -6.28
CA THR A 34 -13.38 1.80 -6.63
C THR A 34 -14.00 2.74 -5.59
N ALA A 35 -13.49 2.76 -4.35
CA ALA A 35 -13.90 3.73 -3.34
C ALA A 35 -13.43 5.15 -3.66
N ILE A 36 -12.31 5.26 -4.40
CA ILE A 36 -11.65 6.53 -4.77
C ILE A 36 -12.07 6.97 -6.16
N ILE A 37 -11.93 6.08 -7.16
CA ILE A 37 -12.20 6.42 -8.57
C ILE A 37 -13.67 6.25 -8.96
N GLY A 38 -14.46 5.55 -8.12
CA GLY A 38 -15.83 5.17 -8.44
C GLY A 38 -15.91 4.05 -9.49
N SER A 39 -17.07 3.40 -9.55
CA SER A 39 -17.42 2.49 -10.65
C SER A 39 -18.94 2.49 -10.82
N ALA A 40 -19.40 2.53 -12.07
CA ALA A 40 -20.83 2.56 -12.38
C ALA A 40 -21.52 1.31 -11.83
N GLY A 41 -22.65 1.49 -11.14
CA GLY A 41 -23.38 0.40 -10.49
C GLY A 41 -22.78 -0.11 -9.17
N GLN A 42 -21.63 0.42 -8.73
CA GLN A 42 -20.92 -0.03 -7.52
C GLN A 42 -21.00 0.95 -6.34
N CYS A 43 -22.00 1.84 -6.30
CA CYS A 43 -22.13 2.84 -5.23
C CYS A 43 -22.18 2.21 -3.83
N ASN A 44 -22.89 1.09 -3.68
CA ASN A 44 -22.99 0.36 -2.41
C ASN A 44 -21.63 -0.22 -1.98
N TYR A 45 -20.84 -0.70 -2.94
CA TYR A 45 -19.52 -1.25 -2.68
C TYR A 45 -18.52 -0.13 -2.34
N SER A 46 -18.55 0.99 -3.07
CA SER A 46 -17.75 2.18 -2.75
C SER A 46 -18.08 2.71 -1.35
N ALA A 47 -19.36 2.79 -0.99
CA ALA A 47 -19.80 3.22 0.34
C ALA A 47 -19.26 2.32 1.48
N ALA A 48 -19.33 0.99 1.30
CA ALA A 48 -18.74 0.04 2.24
C ALA A 48 -17.21 0.18 2.39
N ASN A 49 -16.52 0.52 1.30
CA ASN A 49 -15.08 0.71 1.34
C ASN A 49 -14.69 2.05 1.96
N LEU A 50 -15.46 3.11 1.73
CA LEU A 50 -15.28 4.42 2.37
C LEU A 50 -15.55 4.36 3.88
N SER A 51 -16.49 3.54 4.34
CA SER A 51 -16.75 3.40 5.78
C SER A 51 -15.52 2.84 6.52
N MET A 52 -14.76 1.94 5.89
CA MET A 52 -13.51 1.42 6.47
C MET A 52 -12.42 2.49 6.55
N ILE A 53 -12.35 3.41 5.58
CA ILE A 53 -11.43 4.57 5.64
C ILE A 53 -11.76 5.43 6.86
N ASN A 54 -13.05 5.74 7.04
CA ASN A 54 -13.51 6.54 8.15
C ASN A 54 -13.25 5.85 9.50
N LEU A 55 -13.46 4.54 9.58
CA LEU A 55 -13.16 3.76 10.78
C LEU A 55 -11.66 3.74 11.10
N ALA A 56 -10.80 3.55 10.09
CA ALA A 56 -9.36 3.65 10.26
C ALA A 56 -8.93 5.03 10.79
N HIS A 57 -9.56 6.10 10.29
CA HIS A 57 -9.30 7.45 10.78
C HIS A 57 -9.70 7.62 12.24
N GLN A 58 -10.89 7.16 12.64
CA GLN A 58 -11.36 7.19 14.03
C GLN A 58 -10.44 6.37 14.96
N ARG A 59 -10.04 5.17 14.53
CA ARG A 59 -9.13 4.30 15.26
C ARG A 59 -7.77 4.98 15.51
N ARG A 60 -7.22 5.66 14.51
CA ARG A 60 -5.99 6.47 14.66
C ARG A 60 -6.14 7.66 15.58
N GLN A 61 -7.30 8.32 15.59
CA GLN A 61 -7.58 9.42 16.51
C GLN A 61 -7.58 8.96 17.97
N ARG A 62 -7.96 7.70 18.23
CA ARG A 62 -7.83 7.05 19.55
C ARG A 62 -6.40 6.58 19.86
N GLY A 63 -5.43 6.87 19.00
CA GLY A 63 -4.03 6.46 19.18
C GLY A 63 -3.77 4.98 18.85
N GLN A 64 -4.76 4.28 18.28
CA GLN A 64 -4.63 2.87 17.91
C GLN A 64 -4.07 2.74 16.49
N ALA A 65 -3.38 1.63 16.22
CA ALA A 65 -2.86 1.31 14.91
C ALA A 65 -4.02 1.19 13.90
N ALA A 66 -3.91 1.87 12.74
CA ALA A 66 -4.73 1.59 11.57
C ALA A 66 -4.11 2.12 10.27
N SER A 67 -4.26 1.33 9.20
CA SER A 67 -3.94 1.69 7.81
C SER A 67 -4.97 1.09 6.85
N VAL A 68 -5.05 1.62 5.64
CA VAL A 68 -5.98 1.20 4.59
C VAL A 68 -5.20 0.92 3.31
N ILE A 69 -5.45 -0.23 2.70
CA ILE A 69 -4.95 -0.57 1.37
C ILE A 69 -6.13 -0.56 0.40
N HIS A 70 -6.08 0.30 -0.61
CA HIS A 70 -7.02 0.28 -1.72
C HIS A 70 -6.52 -0.69 -2.77
N ILE A 71 -7.09 -1.89 -2.76
CA ILE A 71 -6.76 -2.92 -3.73
C ILE A 71 -7.32 -2.49 -5.09
N GLY A 72 -6.40 -2.42 -6.05
CA GLY A 72 -6.71 -2.27 -7.46
C GLY A 72 -7.25 -3.57 -8.05
N PRO A 73 -7.77 -3.53 -9.27
CA PRO A 73 -8.19 -4.74 -9.98
C PRO A 73 -7.06 -5.79 -10.06
N ILE A 74 -7.39 -7.09 -9.89
CA ILE A 74 -6.43 -8.21 -9.85
C ILE A 74 -6.70 -9.16 -11.03
N LEU A 75 -5.65 -9.53 -11.78
CA LEU A 75 -5.76 -10.43 -12.93
C LEU A 75 -6.23 -11.84 -12.51
N GLY A 76 -7.20 -12.39 -13.24
CA GLY A 76 -7.94 -13.63 -12.90
C GLY A 76 -9.40 -13.38 -12.50
N GLY A 77 -9.74 -12.13 -12.17
CA GLY A 77 -11.10 -11.62 -12.02
C GLY A 77 -11.41 -10.51 -13.04
N GLU A 78 -10.69 -9.39 -12.99
CA GLU A 78 -10.68 -8.30 -13.98
C GLU A 78 -9.50 -7.33 -13.65
N TYR A 79 -8.78 -6.92 -14.71
CA TYR A 79 -7.51 -6.19 -14.95
C TYR A 79 -6.72 -5.33 -13.91
N THR A 80 -5.67 -5.88 -13.28
CA THR A 80 -4.27 -5.36 -13.21
C THR A 80 -3.35 -6.48 -12.67
N PHE A 81 -2.09 -6.54 -13.14
CA PHE A 81 -1.09 -7.51 -12.68
C PHE A 81 -0.49 -7.03 -11.35
N MET A 82 -0.92 -7.59 -10.22
CA MET A 82 -0.17 -7.45 -8.96
C MET A 82 0.84 -8.60 -8.89
N SER A 83 2.13 -8.29 -8.85
CA SER A 83 3.10 -9.31 -8.47
C SER A 83 2.98 -9.57 -6.96
N GLU A 84 3.34 -10.77 -6.52
CA GLU A 84 3.43 -11.09 -5.09
C GLU A 84 4.33 -10.07 -4.35
N SER A 85 5.40 -9.61 -5.00
CA SER A 85 6.28 -8.56 -4.47
C SER A 85 5.56 -7.24 -4.22
N ASP A 86 4.69 -6.81 -5.13
CA ASP A 86 3.91 -5.56 -4.95
C ASP A 86 2.92 -5.70 -3.79
N CYS A 87 2.34 -6.89 -3.61
CA CYS A 87 1.47 -7.18 -2.47
C CYS A 87 2.23 -7.04 -1.14
N HIS A 88 3.42 -7.64 -1.06
CA HIS A 88 4.28 -7.56 0.12
C HIS A 88 4.71 -6.13 0.42
N GLU A 89 5.10 -5.36 -0.61
CA GLU A 89 5.49 -3.97 -0.45
C GLU A 89 4.34 -3.11 0.07
N LEU A 90 3.14 -3.21 -0.54
CA LEU A 90 1.95 -2.48 -0.09
C LEU A 90 1.57 -2.82 1.36
N PHE A 91 1.70 -4.10 1.73
CA PHE A 91 1.42 -4.53 3.10
C PHE A 91 2.46 -3.99 4.10
N ALA A 92 3.75 -4.03 3.75
CA ALA A 92 4.82 -3.48 4.56
C ALA A 92 4.66 -1.96 4.76
N GLU A 93 4.31 -1.23 3.70
CA GLU A 93 3.98 0.20 3.78
C GLU A 93 2.80 0.44 4.73
N ALA A 94 1.76 -0.39 4.68
CA ALA A 94 0.60 -0.26 5.56
C ALA A 94 0.97 -0.49 7.03
N VAL A 95 1.81 -1.48 7.32
CA VAL A 95 2.34 -1.73 8.67
C VAL A 95 3.21 -0.54 9.14
N ALA A 96 4.04 0.02 8.27
CA ALA A 96 4.86 1.19 8.59
C ALA A 96 4.02 2.48 8.79
N ALA A 97 2.90 2.62 8.07
CA ALA A 97 2.02 3.78 8.13
C ALA A 97 1.06 3.78 9.34
N ARG A 98 0.94 2.66 10.05
CA ARG A 98 -0.10 2.38 11.07
C ARG A 98 -0.33 3.42 12.17
N ASN A 99 0.71 4.18 12.53
CA ASN A 99 0.69 5.11 13.66
C ASN A 99 0.44 6.54 13.19
N LEU A 100 -0.22 7.35 14.05
CA LEU A 100 -0.51 8.76 13.77
C LEU A 100 0.76 9.60 13.51
N GLY A 101 1.88 9.23 14.13
CA GLY A 101 3.18 9.88 13.93
C GLY A 101 3.98 9.40 12.69
N SER A 102 3.45 8.45 11.91
CA SER A 102 4.13 7.98 10.70
C SER A 102 4.18 9.09 9.65
N LYS A 103 5.30 9.17 8.92
CA LYS A 103 5.47 10.09 7.79
C LYS A 103 4.82 9.55 6.51
N LEU A 104 4.39 8.29 6.52
CA LEU A 104 3.69 7.65 5.41
C LEU A 104 2.18 7.92 5.50
N PRO A 105 1.50 8.09 4.35
CA PRO A 105 0.05 8.14 4.35
C PRO A 105 -0.51 6.81 4.84
N PHE A 106 -1.55 6.87 5.67
CA PHE A 106 -2.22 5.66 6.16
C PHE A 106 -3.16 5.05 5.12
N GLU A 107 -3.50 5.80 4.07
CA GLU A 107 -4.25 5.35 2.90
C GLU A 107 -3.27 5.08 1.76
N ILE A 108 -3.15 3.82 1.37
CA ILE A 108 -2.20 3.35 0.36
C ILE A 108 -3.00 2.79 -0.81
N SER A 109 -2.77 3.31 -2.01
CA SER A 109 -3.51 2.91 -3.20
C SER A 109 -2.64 2.17 -4.19
N MET A 110 -3.08 0.99 -4.60
CA MET A 110 -2.42 0.22 -5.64
C MET A 110 -2.65 0.87 -7.02
N GLY A 111 -1.56 1.08 -7.77
CA GLY A 111 -1.63 1.49 -9.18
C GLY A 111 -2.19 2.90 -9.42
N ILE A 112 -2.54 3.65 -8.37
CA ILE A 112 -3.05 5.02 -8.45
C ILE A 112 -2.01 5.93 -7.79
N PRO A 113 -1.28 6.76 -8.57
CA PRO A 113 -0.33 7.69 -7.99
C PRO A 113 -1.06 8.77 -7.19
N GLU A 114 -0.57 9.04 -5.98
CA GLU A 114 -1.07 10.13 -5.14
C GLU A 114 -0.83 11.49 -5.83
N VAL A 115 -1.90 12.25 -6.08
CA VAL A 115 -1.77 13.62 -6.59
C VAL A 115 -1.40 14.55 -5.43
N ARG A 116 -0.11 14.68 -5.13
CA ARG A 116 0.37 15.70 -4.19
C ARG A 116 0.10 17.10 -4.78
N LYS A 117 -0.73 17.89 -4.11
CA LYS A 117 -0.87 19.33 -4.40
C LYS A 117 0.49 20.01 -4.21
N LYS A 118 1.20 20.28 -5.29
CA LYS A 118 2.38 21.16 -5.28
C LYS A 118 1.95 22.59 -5.62
N PRO A 119 2.57 23.63 -5.02
CA PRO A 119 2.46 24.99 -5.56
C PRO A 119 3.00 25.01 -6.99
N ALA A 120 2.42 25.87 -7.83
CA ALA A 120 2.48 25.83 -9.29
C ALA A 120 3.87 25.75 -9.96
N ASN A 121 4.98 25.93 -9.22
CA ASN A 121 6.34 25.98 -9.76
C ASN A 121 7.29 24.88 -9.25
N ALA A 122 6.81 23.87 -8.52
CA ALA A 122 7.68 22.79 -8.07
C ALA A 122 7.70 21.65 -9.10
N PHE A 123 8.75 21.63 -9.93
CA PHE A 123 9.09 20.51 -10.83
C PHE A 123 8.88 19.18 -10.10
N LEU A 124 8.27 18.21 -10.79
CA LEU A 124 7.93 16.88 -10.26
C LEU A 124 9.19 16.18 -9.73
N ARG A 125 9.56 16.43 -8.46
CA ARG A 125 10.45 15.58 -7.69
C ARG A 125 9.82 14.19 -7.68
N ARG A 126 10.26 13.38 -8.65
CA ARG A 126 10.01 11.96 -8.79
C ARG A 126 10.01 11.36 -7.39
N SER A 127 8.91 10.69 -7.03
CA SER A 127 9.04 9.62 -6.06
C SER A 127 10.15 8.72 -6.59
N SER A 128 11.12 8.37 -5.75
CA SER A 128 12.12 7.35 -6.06
C SER A 128 11.49 6.00 -6.44
N ASN A 129 10.16 5.86 -6.27
CA ASN A 129 9.39 4.68 -6.67
C ASN A 129 8.56 4.92 -7.94
N GLY A 130 8.93 5.92 -8.75
CA GLY A 130 8.35 6.11 -10.08
C GLY A 130 9.09 5.30 -11.14
N ILE A 131 8.76 4.02 -11.34
CA ILE A 131 9.04 3.34 -12.62
C ILE A 131 7.88 2.42 -13.09
N ARG A 132 7.64 2.54 -14.40
CA ARG A 132 6.73 1.87 -15.33
C ARG A 132 6.58 0.35 -15.16
N ASN A 133 5.41 -0.16 -15.54
CA ASN A 133 5.08 -1.57 -15.75
C ASN A 133 5.92 -2.21 -16.89
N PRO A 134 6.79 -3.19 -16.61
CA PRO A 134 7.67 -3.84 -17.60
C PRO A 134 7.00 -4.90 -18.49
N LEU A 135 5.71 -5.23 -18.37
CA LEU A 135 5.03 -5.94 -19.48
C LEU A 135 4.82 -5.05 -20.71
N SER A 136 5.08 -3.74 -20.58
CA SER A 136 5.25 -2.81 -21.72
C SER A 136 6.72 -2.65 -22.16
N SER A 137 7.63 -3.54 -21.75
CA SER A 137 9.08 -3.46 -22.04
C SER A 137 9.56 -4.35 -23.18
N HIS A 138 8.72 -4.77 -24.14
CA HIS A 138 9.11 -5.58 -25.31
C HIS A 138 10.18 -4.94 -26.24
N MET A 139 10.89 -3.91 -25.79
CA MET A 139 12.07 -3.35 -26.43
C MET A 139 13.32 -4.10 -25.93
N THR A 140 13.90 -4.89 -26.82
CA THR A 140 15.03 -5.78 -26.54
C THR A 140 16.36 -5.04 -26.36
N ALA A 141 17.16 -5.42 -25.37
CA ALA A 141 18.61 -5.15 -25.38
C ALA A 141 19.34 -6.45 -25.76
N SER A 142 19.87 -6.51 -27.00
CA SER A 142 20.91 -7.46 -27.40
C SER A 142 22.25 -7.05 -26.74
N PRO A 143 23.17 -8.00 -26.48
CA PRO A 143 24.25 -7.82 -25.52
C PRO A 143 25.41 -7.00 -26.09
N THR A 144 26.25 -6.52 -25.18
CA THR A 144 27.52 -5.76 -25.38
C THR A 144 27.31 -4.25 -25.40
N THR A 145 27.65 -3.58 -24.31
CA THR A 145 28.92 -2.84 -24.15
C THR A 145 28.88 -2.09 -22.82
N GLU A 146 29.98 -2.22 -22.08
CA GLU A 146 30.33 -1.52 -20.85
C GLU A 146 30.07 -0.01 -20.92
N ILE A 147 29.85 0.63 -19.76
CA ILE A 147 30.64 1.80 -19.31
C ILE A 147 30.43 1.98 -17.81
N ALA A 148 31.56 1.94 -17.11
CA ALA A 148 31.71 2.16 -15.68
C ALA A 148 31.36 3.59 -15.25
N THR A 149 30.90 3.78 -14.01
CA THR A 149 31.34 4.88 -13.12
C THR A 149 31.11 4.51 -11.66
N LYS A 150 32.06 4.93 -10.82
CA LYS A 150 32.34 4.48 -9.44
C LYS A 150 31.48 5.16 -8.36
N SER A 151 31.22 4.38 -7.30
CA SER A 151 31.23 4.73 -5.86
C SER A 151 30.15 5.65 -5.27
N SER A 152 29.25 5.05 -4.48
CA SER A 152 28.64 5.64 -3.28
C SER A 152 28.13 4.50 -2.37
N ASN A 153 28.71 4.36 -1.18
CA ASN A 153 28.34 3.40 -0.15
C ASN A 153 26.83 3.48 0.14
N THR A 154 26.07 2.53 -0.39
CA THR A 154 24.63 2.42 -0.12
C THR A 154 24.39 1.01 0.37
N ARG A 155 23.83 0.89 1.59
CA ARG A 155 23.35 -0.39 2.13
C ARG A 155 22.59 -1.12 1.01
N GLY A 156 22.88 -2.40 0.82
CA GLY A 156 22.26 -3.21 -0.23
C GLY A 156 20.74 -3.12 -0.18
N SER A 157 20.07 -3.42 -1.31
CA SER A 157 18.61 -3.38 -1.37
C SER A 157 18.01 -4.23 -0.24
N VAL A 158 16.87 -3.80 0.32
CA VAL A 158 16.15 -4.51 1.40
C VAL A 158 15.98 -6.00 1.08
N LYS A 159 15.70 -6.33 -0.18
CA LYS A 159 15.66 -7.71 -0.68
C LYS A 159 16.94 -8.50 -0.42
N SER A 160 18.11 -7.91 -0.69
CA SER A 160 19.41 -8.56 -0.45
C SER A 160 19.75 -8.74 1.02
N LEU A 161 19.15 -7.92 1.89
CA LEU A 161 19.32 -8.01 3.35
C LEU A 161 18.37 -9.07 3.92
N LEU A 162 17.11 -9.11 3.45
CA LEU A 162 16.12 -10.12 3.82
C LEU A 162 16.50 -11.53 3.35
N GLU A 163 17.08 -11.68 2.15
CA GLU A 163 17.57 -12.98 1.66
C GLU A 163 18.75 -13.54 2.48
N LYS A 164 19.44 -12.69 3.25
CA LYS A 164 20.55 -13.07 4.11
C LYS A 164 20.17 -13.15 5.58
N ALA A 165 19.00 -12.64 5.95
CA ALA A 165 18.50 -12.70 7.31
C ALA A 165 18.11 -14.15 7.63
N THR A 166 18.74 -14.71 8.65
CA THR A 166 18.46 -16.07 9.13
C THR A 166 17.72 -16.04 10.47
N THR A 167 17.56 -14.86 11.04
CA THR A 167 16.90 -14.63 12.33
C THR A 167 15.88 -13.50 12.25
N GLU A 168 14.87 -13.56 13.12
CA GLU A 168 13.80 -12.57 13.18
C GLU A 168 14.32 -11.16 13.49
N ALA A 169 15.35 -11.03 14.34
CA ALA A 169 15.97 -9.75 14.65
C ALA A 169 16.66 -9.10 13.43
N GLU A 170 17.28 -9.90 12.55
CA GLU A 170 17.91 -9.40 11.32
C GLU A 170 16.89 -8.94 10.28
N VAL A 171 15.70 -9.53 10.28
CA VAL A 171 14.57 -9.07 9.45
C VAL A 171 14.11 -7.69 9.90
N PHE A 172 14.00 -7.45 11.21
CA PHE A 172 13.59 -6.15 11.75
C PHE A 172 14.63 -5.03 11.53
N GLU A 173 15.92 -5.36 11.52
CA GLU A 173 17.00 -4.39 11.20
C GLU A 173 17.12 -4.09 9.69
N ALA A 174 16.57 -4.96 8.83
CA ALA A 174 16.57 -4.79 7.38
C ALA A 174 15.38 -3.95 6.85
N LEU A 175 14.35 -3.76 7.67
CA LEU A 175 13.14 -2.96 7.40
C LEU A 175 13.29 -1.51 7.88
#